data_AF-A0A1H2DT38-F1
#
_entry.id   AF-A0A1H2DT38-F1
#
_cell.length_a   1.000
_cell.length_b   1.000
_cell.length_c   1.000
_cell.angle_alpha   90.00
_cell.angle_beta   90.00
_cell.angle_gamma   90.00
#
_symmetry.space_group_name_H-M   'P 1'
#
loop_
_entity.id
_entity.type
_entity.pdbx_description
1 polymer ?
#
loop_
_entity_poly.entity_id
_entity_poly.type
_entity_poly.pdbx_seq_one_letter_code
_entity_poly.pdbx_strand_id
1 'polypeptide(L)' 'MNDRNLQPLQYTLKEAAQILGVSEKTLRREYVEGRILFRTLREGGGKYFIDHEECVRWRNSLPQPAPGERAAS' A
#
# COMPACT_ATOMS: atom_id res chain seq x y z
N MET A 1 6.67 8.47 27.85
CA MET A 1 5.31 8.29 27.27
C MET A 1 5.50 7.65 25.90
N ASN A 2 4.81 6.55 25.60
CA ASN A 2 4.83 5.97 24.26
C ASN A 2 3.78 6.71 23.44
N ASP A 3 4.18 7.75 22.72
CA ASP A 3 3.43 8.31 21.60
C ASP A 3 3.32 7.22 20.53
N ARG A 4 2.38 6.29 20.74
CA ARG A 4 1.97 5.27 19.78
C ARG A 4 1.40 6.04 18.59
N ASN A 5 2.31 6.30 17.67
CA ASN A 5 2.12 6.75 16.33
C ASN A 5 0.73 6.37 15.82
N LEU A 6 -0.20 7.33 15.84
CA LEU A 6 -1.53 7.22 15.23
C LEU A 6 -1.31 7.25 13.71
N GLN A 7 -0.67 6.20 13.18
CA GLN A 7 -0.65 5.97 11.75
C GLN A 7 -2.12 5.95 11.31
N PRO A 8 -2.50 6.70 10.26
CA PRO A 8 -3.84 6.62 9.70
C PRO A 8 -4.16 5.14 9.47
N LEU A 9 -5.28 4.68 10.01
CA LEU A 9 -5.71 3.29 9.83
C LEU A 9 -5.93 2.99 8.34
N GLN A 10 -6.20 4.03 7.54
CA GLN A 10 -6.53 3.96 6.13
C GLN A 10 -5.81 5.06 5.36
N TYR A 11 -5.35 4.72 4.15
CA TYR A 11 -4.69 5.62 3.22
C TYR A 11 -5.46 5.70 1.92
N THR A 12 -5.53 6.87 1.31
CA THR A 12 -5.93 6.98 -0.09
C THR A 12 -4.93 6.21 -0.97
N LEU A 13 -5.33 5.88 -2.22
CA LEU A 13 -4.39 5.24 -3.18
C LEU A 13 -3.09 6.03 -3.33
N LYS A 14 -3.18 7.36 -3.36
CA LYS A 14 -2.02 8.24 -3.49
C LYS A 14 -1.08 8.11 -2.29
N GLU A 15 -1.61 8.13 -1.07
CA GLU A 15 -0.80 8.01 0.15
C GLU A 15 -0.19 6.61 0.26
N ALA A 16 -0.97 5.55 0.00
CA ALA A 16 -0.49 4.18 0.01
C ALA A 16 0.66 3.99 -1.02
N ALA A 17 0.51 4.56 -2.22
CA ALA A 17 1.54 4.53 -3.26
C ALA A 17 2.85 5.16 -2.77
N GLN A 18 2.77 6.32 -2.10
CA GLN A 18 3.94 6.99 -1.52
C GLN A 18 4.59 6.17 -0.40
N ILE A 19 3.81 5.59 0.51
CA ILE A 19 4.31 4.78 1.63
C ILE A 19 4.98 3.50 1.12
N LEU A 20 4.41 2.88 0.10
CA LEU A 20 4.90 1.64 -0.49
C LEU A 20 6.02 1.86 -1.52
N GLY A 21 6.27 3.11 -1.93
CA GLY A 21 7.28 3.45 -2.92
C GLY A 21 6.94 2.96 -4.34
N VAL A 22 5.65 2.88 -4.67
CA VAL A 22 5.16 2.43 -5.98
C VAL A 22 4.22 3.46 -6.62
N SER A 23 3.85 3.29 -7.88
CA SER A 23 2.85 4.13 -8.53
C SER A 23 1.41 3.68 -8.20
N GLU A 24 0.45 4.60 -8.21
CA GLU A 24 -0.98 4.27 -8.08
C GLU A 24 -1.46 3.27 -9.15
N LYS A 25 -0.88 3.34 -10.36
CA LYS A 25 -1.14 2.38 -11.44
C LYS A 25 -0.75 0.95 -11.04
N THR A 26 0.38 0.79 -10.35
CA THR A 26 0.83 -0.51 -9.83
C THR A 26 -0.19 -1.02 -8.82
N LEU A 27 -0.58 -0.22 -7.82
CA LEU A 27 -1.59 -0.63 -6.85
C LEU A 27 -2.90 -1.08 -7.52
N ARG A 28 -3.38 -0.32 -8.52
CA ARG A 28 -4.60 -0.70 -9.27
C ARG A 28 -4.44 -2.02 -10.01
N ARG A 29 -3.27 -2.29 -10.61
CA ARG A 29 -2.99 -3.58 -11.26
C ARG A 29 -3.02 -4.72 -10.25
N GLU A 30 -2.32 -4.56 -9.13
CA GLU A 30 -2.29 -5.59 -8.07
C GLU A 30 -3.68 -5.83 -7.47
N TYR A 31 -4.52 -4.80 -7.40
CA TYR A 31 -5.92 -4.93 -6.99
C TYR A 31 -6.75 -5.74 -7.98
N VAL A 32 -6.60 -5.46 -9.29
CA VAL A 32 -7.26 -6.25 -10.35
C VAL A 32 -6.77 -7.71 -10.33
N GLU A 33 -5.51 -7.95 -9.99
CA GLU A 33 -4.96 -9.29 -9.80
C GLU A 33 -5.33 -9.94 -8.45
N GLY A 34 -6.09 -9.26 -7.59
CA GLY A 34 -6.53 -9.78 -6.29
C GLY A 34 -5.41 -9.91 -5.24
N ARG A 35 -4.27 -9.24 -5.46
CA ARG A 35 -3.09 -9.32 -4.59
C ARG A 35 -3.10 -8.27 -3.48
N ILE A 36 -3.84 -7.19 -3.64
CA ILE A 36 -4.06 -6.17 -2.61
C ILE A 36 -5.54 -5.81 -2.53
N LEU A 37 -6.04 -5.51 -1.34
CA LEU A 37 -7.45 -5.17 -1.13
C LEU A 37 -7.66 -3.66 -1.00
N PHE A 38 -8.65 -3.13 -1.73
CA PHE A 38 -9.12 -1.75 -1.58
C PHE A 38 -10.46 -1.74 -0.84
N ARG A 39 -10.63 -0.75 0.04
CA ARG A 39 -11.87 -0.42 0.71
C ARG A 39 -12.50 0.79 0.06
N THR A 40 -13.82 0.87 0.08
CA THR A 40 -14.57 2.07 -0.30
C THR A 40 -15.31 2.60 0.92
N LEU A 41 -15.09 3.87 1.25
CA LEU A 41 -15.90 4.53 2.27
C LEU A 41 -17.16 5.06 1.59
N ARG A 42 -18.34 4.64 2.08
CA ARG A 42 -19.62 5.19 1.61
C ARG A 42 -19.71 6.70 1.83
N GLU A 43 -19.13 7.20 2.93
CA GLU A 43 -19.13 8.62 3.28
C GLU A 43 -18.11 9.45 2.48
N GLY A 44 -17.12 8.80 1.85
CA GLY A 44 -16.04 9.47 1.11
C GLY A 44 -16.32 9.73 -0.38
N GLY A 45 -17.57 9.58 -0.82
CA GLY A 45 -17.97 9.80 -2.22
C GLY A 45 -17.41 8.75 -3.19
N GLY A 46 -17.25 7.49 -2.75
CA GLY A 46 -16.78 6.39 -3.61
C GLY A 46 -15.27 6.34 -3.84
N LYS A 47 -14.48 7.05 -3.02
CA LYS A 47 -13.02 6.96 -3.05
C LYS A 47 -12.54 5.62 -2.49
N TYR A 48 -11.49 5.09 -3.12
CA TYR A 48 -10.80 3.90 -2.66
C TYR A 48 -9.72 4.24 -1.64
N PHE A 49 -9.62 3.40 -0.62
CA PHE A 49 -8.64 3.46 0.46
C PHE A 49 -8.01 2.09 0.67
N ILE A 50 -6.83 2.05 1.29
CA ILE A 50 -6.11 0.84 1.64
C ILE A 50 -5.79 0.91 3.13
N ASP A 51 -6.17 -0.13 3.88
CA ASP A 51 -5.86 -0.22 5.30
C ASP A 51 -4.34 -0.33 5.51
N HIS A 52 -3.83 0.23 6.61
CA HIS A 52 -2.40 0.16 6.92
C HIS A 52 -1.89 -1.28 6.99
N GLU A 53 -2.66 -2.18 7.60
CA GLU A 53 -2.32 -3.60 7.70
C GLU A 53 -2.21 -4.27 6.34
N GLU A 54 -3.06 -3.88 5.38
CA GLU A 54 -3.02 -4.41 4.02
C GLU A 54 -1.78 -3.92 3.26
N CYS A 55 -1.40 -2.64 3.45
CA CYS A 55 -0.13 -2.12 2.92
C CYS A 55 1.07 -2.94 3.45
N VAL A 56 1.12 -3.21 4.75
CA VAL A 56 2.19 -3.99 5.38
C VAL A 56 2.18 -5.44 4.87
N ARG A 57 1.01 -6.08 4.83
CA ARG A 57 0.82 -7.43 4.30
C ARG A 57 1.33 -7.53 2.86
N TRP A 58 0.87 -6.65 1.98
CA TRP A 58 1.23 -6.66 0.58
C TRP A 58 2.72 -6.44 0.39
N ARG A 59 3.31 -5.46 1.09
CA ARG A 59 4.76 -5.21 1.06
C ARG A 59 5.57 -6.43 1.46
N ASN A 60 5.15 -7.14 2.50
CA ASN A 60 5.82 -8.35 2.98
C ASN A 60 5.60 -9.57 2.06
N SER A 61 4.58 -9.54 1.21
CA SER A 61 4.29 -10.61 0.24
C SER A 61 5.12 -10.49 -1.05
N LEU A 62 5.69 -9.32 -1.32
CA LEU A 62 6.56 -9.13 -2.48
C LEU A 62 7.85 -9.94 -2.27
N PRO A 63 8.34 -10.61 -3.33
CA PRO A 63 9.65 -11.25 -3.27
C PRO A 63 10.67 -10.18 -2.91
N GLN A 64 11.36 -10.36 -1.78
CA GLN A 64 12.48 -9.49 -1.43
C GLN A 64 13.52 -9.64 -2.54
N PRO A 65 14.02 -8.54 -3.13
CA PRO A 65 15.12 -8.64 -4.07
C PRO A 65 16.26 -9.38 -3.37
N ALA A 66 16.83 -10.38 -4.04
CA ALA A 66 17.94 -11.13 -3.48
C ALA A 66 19.04 -10.13 -3.09
N PRO A 67 19.67 -10.30 -1.91
CA PRO A 67 20.76 -9.43 -1.47
C PRO A 67 21.95 -9.60 -2.43
N GLY A 68 21.99 -8.78 -3.48
CA GLY A 68 22.95 -8.88 -4.57
C GLY A 68 22.58 -8.06 -5.81
N GLU A 69 21.29 -7.85 -6.10
CA GLU A 69 20.86 -6.98 -7.21
C GLU A 69 20.78 -5.52 -6.77
N ARG A 70 21.95 -4.93 -6.50
CA ARG A 70 22.10 -3.49 -6.71
C ARG A 70 21.94 -3.25 -8.20
N ALA A 71 20.82 -2.64 -8.58
CA ALA A 71 20.60 -2.10 -9.91
C ALA A 71 21.87 -1.36 -10.36
N ALA A 72 22.52 -1.89 -11.39
CA ALA A 72 23.47 -1.14 -12.17
C ALA A 72 22.69 -0.01 -12.86
N SER A 73 22.88 1.22 -12.39
CA SER A 73 22.66 2.45 -13.14
C SER A 73 23.56 3.52 -12.58
#